data_AF-A0A5Q0L8L5-F1
#
_entry.id   AF-A0A5Q0L8L5-F1
#
_cell.length_a   1.000
_cell.length_b   1.000
_cell.length_c   1.000
_cell.angle_alpha   90.00
_cell.angle_beta   90.00
_cell.angle_gamma   90.00
#
_symmetry.space_group_name_H-M   'P 1'
#
loop_
_entity.id
_entity.type
_entity.pdbx_description
1 polymer ?
#
loop_
_entity_poly.entity_id
_entity_poly.type
_entity_poly.pdbx_seq_one_letter_code
_entity_poly.pdbx_strand_id
1 'polypeptide(L)'
;MIRTCVTSSGGLRADLNGDGTADEVSPASAPRAGTDSGLRITFGATHGPDTSVTPEQLVGDRGDHPVTVSAAVADFDRDGWLDLFIAATGKTWGDDPIDPAVSELRLGPFSSRGRGQSDHHVDLSEPRAAGVADYNHDRYPDLAAYEYDGDGQHSVRARLGGPKGLEGKQTASDLPYTSGAQQGAVPTPDSMPAPSLRNFYPPCEEKGKG
;
A
#
# COMPACT_ATOMS: atom_id res chain seq x y z
N MET A 1 -14.39 -18.49 -5.97
CA MET A 1 -14.08 -17.18 -5.38
C MET A 1 -13.28 -17.43 -4.12
N ILE A 2 -12.04 -16.99 -4.11
CA ILE A 2 -11.16 -17.12 -2.95
C ILE A 2 -11.46 -15.95 -2.03
N ARG A 3 -11.88 -16.27 -0.81
CA ARG A 3 -12.20 -15.24 0.17
C ARG A 3 -10.90 -14.64 0.70
N THR A 4 -10.77 -13.32 0.63
CA THR A 4 -9.67 -12.59 1.23
C THR A 4 -9.56 -12.86 2.73
N CYS A 5 -8.37 -13.18 3.20
CA CYS A 5 -8.09 -13.45 4.61
C CYS A 5 -6.67 -13.02 5.03
N VAL A 6 -6.48 -12.82 6.33
CA VAL A 6 -5.19 -12.44 6.93
C VAL A 6 -4.42 -13.68 7.35
N THR A 7 -3.17 -13.79 6.89
CA THR A 7 -2.27 -14.89 7.26
C THR A 7 -1.75 -14.71 8.69
N SER A 8 -1.21 -15.77 9.29
CA SER A 8 -0.61 -15.70 10.64
C SER A 8 0.61 -14.79 10.71
N SER A 9 1.28 -14.53 9.58
CA SER A 9 2.41 -13.58 9.46
C SER A 9 1.99 -12.12 9.25
N GLY A 10 0.68 -11.83 9.19
CA GLY A 10 0.17 -10.47 8.94
C GLY A 10 0.14 -10.07 7.46
N GLY A 11 0.21 -11.06 6.56
CA GLY A 11 -0.02 -10.88 5.13
C GLY A 11 -1.50 -11.08 4.74
N LEU A 12 -1.77 -11.06 3.44
CA LEU A 12 -3.07 -11.35 2.85
C LEU A 12 -2.99 -12.56 1.94
N ARG A 13 -4.08 -13.32 1.88
CA ARG A 13 -4.32 -14.34 0.86
C ARG A 13 -5.65 -14.07 0.19
N ALA A 14 -5.65 -13.93 -1.13
CA ALA A 14 -6.80 -13.52 -1.94
C ALA A 14 -6.64 -13.99 -3.39
N ASP A 15 -7.58 -13.67 -4.27
CA ASP A 15 -7.39 -13.72 -5.73
C ASP A 15 -7.20 -12.27 -6.19
N LEU A 16 -5.95 -11.86 -6.48
CA LEU A 16 -5.61 -10.46 -6.79
C LEU A 16 -5.83 -10.14 -8.27
N ASN A 17 -5.58 -11.12 -9.14
CA ASN A 17 -5.58 -10.94 -10.59
C ASN A 17 -6.87 -11.46 -11.26
N GLY A 18 -7.77 -12.09 -10.52
CA GLY A 18 -9.05 -12.62 -11.00
C GLY A 18 -8.92 -13.94 -11.77
N ASP A 19 -7.82 -14.69 -11.59
CA ASP A 19 -7.59 -15.95 -12.30
C ASP A 19 -8.17 -17.19 -11.58
N GLY A 20 -8.70 -17.00 -10.36
CA GLY A 20 -9.29 -18.06 -9.56
C GLY A 20 -8.28 -18.88 -8.73
N THR A 21 -7.00 -18.51 -8.74
CA THR A 21 -5.92 -19.09 -7.92
C THR A 21 -5.61 -18.18 -6.73
N ALA A 22 -5.14 -18.77 -5.64
CA ALA A 22 -4.80 -18.00 -4.44
C ALA A 22 -3.44 -17.32 -4.63
N ASP A 23 -3.43 -16.02 -4.44
CA ASP A 23 -2.27 -15.16 -4.37
C ASP A 23 -1.96 -14.81 -2.91
N GLU A 24 -0.72 -14.43 -2.64
CA GLU A 24 -0.25 -14.02 -1.32
C GLU A 24 0.44 -12.66 -1.36
N VAL A 25 0.17 -11.84 -0.34
CA VAL A 25 0.86 -10.56 -0.09
C VAL A 25 1.54 -10.63 1.28
N SER A 26 2.84 -10.37 1.35
CA SER A 26 3.61 -10.50 2.59
C SER A 26 4.71 -9.43 2.70
N PRO A 27 4.65 -8.54 3.71
CA PRO A 27 3.43 -8.09 4.40
C PRO A 27 2.53 -7.28 3.45
N ALA A 28 1.26 -7.02 3.82
CA ALA A 28 0.34 -6.23 2.98
C ALA A 28 0.71 -4.75 2.82
N SER A 29 1.55 -4.24 3.72
CA SER A 29 2.08 -2.89 3.68
C SER A 29 3.37 -2.84 4.49
N ALA A 30 4.24 -1.91 4.14
CA ALA A 30 5.51 -1.72 4.81
C ALA A 30 5.55 -0.33 5.46
N PRO A 31 5.09 -0.21 6.72
CA PRO A 31 5.14 1.08 7.41
C PRO A 31 6.58 1.48 7.76
N ARG A 32 7.60 0.64 7.54
CA ARG A 32 8.99 0.94 7.88
C ARG A 32 9.74 1.62 6.73
N ALA A 33 10.26 2.81 6.99
CA ALA A 33 11.19 3.47 6.07
C ALA A 33 12.48 2.66 5.91
N GLY A 34 12.89 2.40 4.67
CA GLY A 34 14.06 1.59 4.31
C GLY A 34 14.14 1.36 2.81
N THR A 35 15.26 0.84 2.31
CA THR A 35 15.47 0.58 0.86
C THR A 35 14.72 -0.64 0.35
N ASP A 36 14.13 -1.44 1.24
CA ASP A 36 13.29 -2.59 0.91
C ASP A 36 12.06 -2.54 1.80
N SER A 37 10.90 -2.33 1.19
CA SER A 37 9.61 -2.41 1.88
C SER A 37 9.38 -3.81 2.47
N GLY A 38 10.06 -4.83 1.95
CA GLY A 38 9.83 -6.24 2.27
C GLY A 38 8.49 -6.76 1.74
N LEU A 39 7.64 -5.90 1.16
CA LEU A 39 6.38 -6.29 0.54
C LEU A 39 6.70 -7.14 -0.69
N ARG A 40 6.14 -8.34 -0.69
CA ARG A 40 6.19 -9.25 -1.84
C ARG A 40 4.77 -9.69 -2.16
N ILE A 41 4.44 -9.67 -3.45
CA ILE A 41 3.22 -10.29 -3.97
C ILE A 41 3.61 -11.54 -4.73
N THR A 42 3.00 -12.67 -4.40
CA THR A 42 3.14 -13.93 -5.12
C THR A 42 1.81 -14.25 -5.78
N PHE A 43 1.79 -14.18 -7.11
CA PHE A 43 0.66 -14.60 -7.92
C PHE A 43 0.70 -16.11 -8.12
N GLY A 44 -0.31 -16.81 -7.63
CA GLY A 44 -0.47 -18.24 -7.80
C GLY A 44 -0.78 -18.60 -9.24
N ALA A 45 -0.36 -19.78 -9.68
CA ALA A 45 -0.70 -20.28 -11.01
C ALA A 45 -1.48 -21.60 -10.93
N THR A 46 -2.55 -21.73 -11.72
CA THR A 46 -3.23 -23.02 -11.86
C THR A 46 -2.32 -24.07 -12.51
N HIS A 47 -1.47 -23.65 -13.45
CA HIS A 47 -0.48 -24.48 -14.12
C HIS A 47 0.85 -23.73 -14.24
N GLY A 48 1.94 -24.39 -13.85
CA GLY A 48 3.27 -23.78 -13.86
C GLY A 48 3.65 -23.17 -12.50
N PRO A 49 4.76 -22.44 -12.44
CA PRO A 49 5.23 -21.85 -11.19
C PRO A 49 4.49 -20.55 -10.87
N ASP A 50 4.36 -20.29 -9.56
CA ASP A 50 3.91 -18.99 -9.05
C ASP A 50 4.89 -17.89 -9.43
N THR A 51 4.40 -16.66 -9.53
CA THR A 51 5.18 -15.47 -9.89
C THR A 51 5.27 -14.51 -8.72
N SER A 52 6.46 -14.36 -8.13
CA SER A 52 6.70 -13.37 -7.07
C SER A 52 7.25 -12.06 -7.62
N VAL A 53 6.66 -10.94 -7.24
CA VAL A 53 7.06 -9.59 -7.64
C VAL A 53 7.25 -8.66 -6.44
N THR A 54 8.07 -7.63 -6.61
CA THR A 54 8.26 -6.53 -5.67
C THR A 54 7.50 -5.28 -6.12
N PRO A 55 7.28 -4.28 -5.24
CA PRO A 55 6.65 -3.01 -5.62
C PRO A 55 7.30 -2.34 -6.84
N GLU A 56 8.63 -2.40 -6.98
CA GLU A 56 9.35 -1.80 -8.11
C GLU A 56 8.90 -2.38 -9.46
N GLN A 57 8.57 -3.68 -9.49
CA GLN A 57 8.08 -4.35 -10.68
C GLN A 57 6.59 -4.06 -10.94
N LEU A 58 5.87 -3.56 -9.94
CA LEU A 58 4.48 -3.17 -10.04
C LEU A 58 4.31 -1.72 -10.48
N VAL A 59 5.34 -0.86 -10.47
CA VAL A 59 5.22 0.56 -10.86
C VAL A 59 4.68 0.72 -12.30
N GLY A 60 4.94 -0.25 -13.17
CA GLY A 60 4.48 -0.25 -14.55
C GLY A 60 5.23 0.78 -15.42
N ASP A 61 4.71 1.03 -16.63
CA ASP A 61 5.39 1.86 -17.64
C ASP A 61 5.44 3.37 -17.29
N ARG A 62 4.78 3.79 -16.19
CA ARG A 62 4.69 5.19 -15.75
C ARG A 62 5.87 5.63 -14.87
N GLY A 63 6.62 4.69 -14.29
CA GLY A 63 7.80 5.00 -13.49
C GLY A 63 9.08 4.78 -14.28
N ASP A 64 9.80 5.85 -14.56
CA ASP A 64 11.15 5.76 -15.13
C ASP A 64 12.18 5.54 -14.01
N HIS A 65 12.87 4.39 -14.04
CA HIS A 65 13.93 4.01 -13.12
C HIS A 65 13.68 4.39 -11.64
N PRO A 66 12.62 3.86 -11.00
CA PRO A 66 12.27 4.23 -9.63
C PRO A 66 13.39 3.87 -8.66
N VAL A 67 13.64 4.77 -7.70
CA VAL A 67 14.67 4.63 -6.66
C VAL A 67 14.07 4.17 -5.36
N THR A 68 12.94 4.79 -5.00
CA THR A 68 12.17 4.48 -3.80
C THR A 68 10.77 4.16 -4.24
N VAL A 69 10.24 3.03 -3.77
CA VAL A 69 8.86 2.61 -4.03
C VAL A 69 8.20 2.24 -2.70
N SER A 70 7.02 2.81 -2.46
CA SER A 70 6.15 2.47 -1.34
C SER A 70 4.84 1.93 -1.87
N ALA A 71 4.33 0.86 -1.26
CA ALA A 71 3.09 0.23 -1.67
C ALA A 71 2.30 -0.28 -0.46
N ALA A 72 0.98 -0.33 -0.63
CA ALA A 72 0.05 -0.94 0.31
C ALA A 72 -1.08 -1.63 -0.46
N VAL A 73 -1.51 -2.79 0.05
CA VAL A 73 -2.58 -3.60 -0.54
C VAL A 73 -3.73 -3.73 0.45
N ALA A 74 -4.90 -3.26 0.03
CA ALA A 74 -6.16 -3.38 0.75
C ALA A 74 -7.34 -3.12 -0.21
N ASP A 75 -8.53 -3.58 0.15
CA ASP A 75 -9.81 -3.29 -0.49
C ASP A 75 -10.30 -1.91 -0.01
N PHE A 76 -9.70 -0.84 -0.53
CA PHE A 76 -9.90 0.54 -0.07
C PHE A 76 -11.31 1.06 -0.39
N ASP A 77 -11.96 0.49 -1.41
CA ASP A 77 -13.32 0.86 -1.82
C ASP A 77 -14.42 -0.13 -1.38
N ARG A 78 -14.02 -1.27 -0.80
CA ARG A 78 -14.88 -2.33 -0.28
C ARG A 78 -15.73 -3.00 -1.34
N ASP A 79 -15.23 -3.09 -2.58
CA ASP A 79 -15.89 -3.80 -3.67
C ASP A 79 -15.68 -5.33 -3.60
N GLY A 80 -14.76 -5.78 -2.75
CA GLY A 80 -14.43 -7.19 -2.52
C GLY A 80 -13.16 -7.66 -3.24
N TRP A 81 -12.52 -6.81 -4.04
CA TRP A 81 -11.19 -7.01 -4.59
C TRP A 81 -10.15 -6.24 -3.79
N LEU A 82 -8.93 -6.76 -3.76
CA LEU A 82 -7.83 -6.00 -3.18
C LEU A 82 -7.29 -5.02 -4.21
N ASP A 83 -7.11 -3.78 -3.79
CA ASP A 83 -6.50 -2.71 -4.57
C ASP A 83 -5.01 -2.58 -4.26
N LEU A 84 -4.31 -1.84 -5.12
CA LEU A 84 -2.90 -1.50 -4.94
C LEU A 84 -2.75 0.02 -4.88
N PHE A 85 -2.39 0.55 -3.71
CA PHE A 85 -1.77 1.86 -3.63
C PHE A 85 -0.27 1.71 -3.93
N ILE A 86 0.26 2.56 -4.81
CA ILE A 86 1.68 2.57 -5.15
C ILE A 86 2.17 4.00 -5.39
N ALA A 87 3.33 4.31 -4.80
CA ALA A 87 4.04 5.55 -5.08
C ALA A 87 5.53 5.30 -5.30
N ALA A 88 6.12 6.01 -6.25
CA ALA A 88 7.50 5.84 -6.67
C ALA A 88 8.16 7.17 -7.04
N THR A 89 9.39 7.37 -6.57
CA THR A 89 10.21 8.54 -6.88
C THR A 89 11.42 8.17 -7.72
N GLY A 90 11.86 9.11 -8.57
CA GLY A 90 13.07 8.98 -9.38
C GLY A 90 14.34 9.38 -8.62
N LYS A 91 15.48 9.44 -9.34
CA LYS A 91 16.75 9.96 -8.79
C LYS A 91 16.76 11.48 -8.86
N THR A 92 16.97 12.12 -7.71
CA THR A 92 17.32 13.54 -7.64
C THR A 92 18.38 13.76 -6.58
N TRP A 93 19.17 14.82 -6.73
CA TRP A 93 20.24 15.19 -5.80
C TRP A 93 19.84 16.48 -5.08
N GLY A 94 19.87 16.47 -3.76
CA GLY A 94 19.52 17.62 -2.92
C GLY A 94 18.83 17.23 -1.62
N ASP A 95 18.44 18.23 -0.85
CA ASP A 95 17.61 18.15 0.36
C ASP A 95 16.14 18.52 0.11
N ASP A 96 15.81 18.99 -1.10
CA ASP A 96 14.42 19.19 -1.55
C ASP A 96 13.67 17.86 -1.69
N PRO A 97 12.36 17.82 -1.37
CA PRO A 97 11.56 16.61 -1.54
C PRO A 97 11.36 16.29 -3.02
N ILE A 98 11.37 15.01 -3.35
CA ILE A 98 11.16 14.52 -4.71
C ILE A 98 9.67 14.27 -4.93
N ASP A 99 9.06 15.02 -5.85
CA ASP A 99 7.71 14.73 -6.31
C ASP A 99 7.64 13.31 -6.90
N PRO A 100 6.72 12.46 -6.42
CA PRO A 100 6.61 11.10 -6.92
C PRO A 100 6.14 11.07 -8.38
N ALA A 101 6.91 10.37 -9.22
CA ALA A 101 6.56 10.14 -10.62
C ALA A 101 5.32 9.25 -10.77
N VAL A 102 5.08 8.40 -9.76
CA VAL A 102 3.85 7.63 -9.61
C VAL A 102 3.35 7.85 -8.19
N SER A 103 2.08 8.19 -8.02
CA SER A 103 1.38 8.17 -6.74
C SER A 103 -0.11 7.97 -7.02
N GLU A 104 -0.56 6.73 -6.96
CA GLU A 104 -1.90 6.36 -7.43
C GLU A 104 -2.46 5.17 -6.65
N LEU A 105 -3.78 5.19 -6.50
CA LEU A 105 -4.54 4.00 -6.15
C LEU A 105 -4.98 3.30 -7.43
N ARG A 106 -4.80 1.98 -7.49
CA ARG A 106 -5.21 1.14 -8.60
C ARG A 106 -6.23 0.13 -8.09
N LEU A 107 -7.46 0.28 -8.54
CA LEU A 107 -8.56 -0.57 -8.10
C LEU A 107 -8.41 -1.99 -8.66
N GLY A 108 -8.65 -2.97 -7.80
CA GLY A 108 -8.57 -4.38 -8.10
C GLY A 108 -9.65 -4.85 -9.09
N PRO A 109 -9.54 -6.09 -9.60
CA PRO A 109 -8.32 -6.91 -9.64
C PRO A 109 -7.18 -6.23 -10.38
N PHE A 110 -5.93 -6.54 -9.99
CA PHE A 110 -4.72 -6.02 -10.64
C PHE A 110 -3.75 -7.14 -11.06
N SER A 111 -3.08 -6.90 -12.18
CA SER A 111 -2.13 -7.86 -12.79
C SER A 111 -0.77 -7.89 -12.09
N SER A 112 0.06 -8.88 -12.44
CA SER A 112 1.47 -8.97 -11.98
C SER A 112 2.39 -7.86 -12.48
N ARG A 113 1.90 -6.96 -13.35
CA ARG A 113 2.58 -5.70 -13.72
C ARG A 113 1.97 -4.49 -13.02
N GLY A 114 1.11 -4.71 -12.04
CA GLY A 114 0.45 -3.67 -11.24
C GLY A 114 -0.70 -2.95 -11.93
N ARG A 115 -1.11 -3.31 -13.16
CA ARG A 115 -2.26 -2.67 -13.83
C ARG A 115 -3.58 -3.15 -13.20
N GLY A 116 -4.34 -2.22 -12.61
CA GLY A 116 -5.70 -2.43 -12.10
C GLY A 116 -6.81 -2.19 -13.13
N GLN A 117 -8.07 -2.29 -12.72
CA GLN A 117 -9.24 -2.00 -13.56
C GLN A 117 -9.39 -0.50 -13.85
N SER A 118 -9.08 0.32 -12.85
CA SER A 118 -8.98 1.77 -12.96
C SER A 118 -7.92 2.28 -12.00
N ASP A 119 -7.46 3.50 -12.23
CA ASP A 119 -6.52 4.18 -11.34
C ASP A 119 -6.92 5.65 -11.15
N HIS A 120 -6.53 6.22 -10.01
CA HIS A 120 -6.58 7.66 -9.79
C HIS A 120 -5.40 8.13 -8.94
N HIS A 121 -5.04 9.39 -9.15
CA HIS A 121 -3.94 10.02 -8.44
C HIS A 121 -4.28 10.25 -6.96
N VAL A 122 -3.30 9.98 -6.10
CA VAL A 122 -3.34 10.31 -4.67
C VAL A 122 -2.20 11.28 -4.40
N ASP A 123 -2.53 12.54 -4.10
CA ASP A 123 -1.56 13.59 -3.83
C ASP A 123 -0.74 13.21 -2.58
N LEU A 124 0.56 13.00 -2.72
CA LEU A 124 1.53 12.74 -1.64
C LEU A 124 2.86 13.42 -1.99
N SER A 125 3.67 13.76 -0.98
CA SER A 125 5.07 14.16 -1.18
C SER A 125 5.98 12.93 -1.27
N GLU A 126 7.30 13.07 -1.12
CA GLU A 126 8.27 11.97 -1.27
C GLU A 126 7.97 10.83 -0.28
N PRO A 127 7.46 9.67 -0.74
CA PRO A 127 7.04 8.61 0.14
C PRO A 127 8.26 7.83 0.67
N ARG A 128 8.31 7.66 1.99
CA ARG A 128 9.31 6.84 2.69
C ARG A 128 8.72 5.50 3.15
N ALA A 129 7.43 5.47 3.44
CA ALA A 129 6.71 4.25 3.80
C ALA A 129 5.20 4.41 3.58
N ALA A 130 4.49 3.30 3.42
CA ALA A 130 3.04 3.25 3.30
C ALA A 130 2.46 2.13 4.17
N GLY A 131 1.34 2.42 4.85
CA GLY A 131 0.66 1.52 5.78
C GLY A 131 -0.84 1.56 5.60
N VAL A 132 -1.49 0.42 5.84
CA VAL A 132 -2.96 0.34 5.91
C VAL A 132 -3.42 0.68 7.33
N ALA A 133 -4.39 1.58 7.45
CA ALA A 133 -4.90 2.13 8.70
C ALA A 133 -6.43 2.04 8.79
N ASP A 134 -6.99 2.24 9.99
CA ASP A 134 -8.43 2.39 10.27
C ASP A 134 -8.61 3.63 11.17
N TYR A 135 -8.34 4.82 10.64
CA TYR A 135 -8.22 6.05 11.42
C TYR A 135 -9.58 6.55 11.95
N ASN A 136 -10.64 6.40 11.15
CA ASN A 136 -11.97 6.91 11.47
C ASN A 136 -12.97 5.79 11.88
N HIS A 137 -12.54 4.53 11.91
CA HIS A 137 -13.34 3.36 12.27
C HIS A 137 -14.60 3.16 11.39
N ASP A 138 -14.56 3.59 10.13
CA ASP A 138 -15.66 3.38 9.19
C ASP A 138 -15.59 2.04 8.43
N ARG A 139 -14.51 1.28 8.68
CA ARG A 139 -14.17 -0.02 8.07
C ARG A 139 -13.82 0.05 6.59
N TYR A 140 -13.68 1.23 6.00
CA TYR A 140 -12.88 1.40 4.79
C TYR A 140 -11.41 1.45 5.22
N PRO A 141 -10.53 0.64 4.61
CA PRO A 141 -9.11 0.81 4.81
C PRO A 141 -8.68 2.23 4.46
N ASP A 142 -7.85 2.84 5.30
CA ASP A 142 -7.23 4.14 5.08
C ASP A 142 -5.74 3.96 4.74
N LEU A 143 -5.14 4.96 4.12
CA LEU A 143 -3.70 5.01 3.89
C LEU A 143 -3.03 5.93 4.91
N ALA A 144 -2.01 5.41 5.57
CA ALA A 144 -1.01 6.19 6.28
C ALA A 144 0.28 6.22 5.45
N ALA A 145 0.71 7.40 5.01
CA ALA A 145 1.95 7.60 4.27
C ALA A 145 2.95 8.35 5.15
N TYR A 146 4.15 7.81 5.30
CA TYR A 146 5.27 8.52 5.92
C TYR A 146 6.05 9.22 4.82
N GLU A 147 6.17 10.53 4.91
CA GLU A 147 6.65 11.40 3.83
C GLU A 147 7.92 12.16 4.24
N TYR A 148 8.74 12.54 3.25
CA TYR A 148 9.80 13.53 3.41
C TYR A 148 9.36 14.86 2.79
N ASP A 149 9.39 15.91 3.60
CA ASP A 149 8.87 17.24 3.24
C ASP A 149 9.99 18.23 2.87
N GLY A 150 11.26 17.80 2.89
CA GLY A 150 12.43 18.67 2.66
C GLY A 150 13.12 19.10 3.96
N ASP A 151 14.36 19.60 3.86
CA ASP A 151 15.12 20.17 4.98
C ASP A 151 15.25 19.27 6.23
N GLY A 152 15.24 17.94 6.05
CA GLY A 152 15.27 16.98 7.16
C GLY A 152 13.94 16.82 7.91
N GLN A 153 12.85 17.34 7.35
CA GLN A 153 11.50 17.26 7.90
C GLN A 153 10.72 16.09 7.33
N HIS A 154 9.92 15.45 8.19
CA HIS A 154 9.07 14.33 7.82
C HIS A 154 7.68 14.44 8.41
N SER A 155 6.66 14.01 7.68
CA SER A 155 5.26 14.00 8.13
C SER A 155 4.63 12.63 8.00
N VAL A 156 3.51 12.42 8.70
CA VAL A 156 2.59 11.31 8.41
C VAL A 156 1.33 11.90 7.80
N ARG A 157 1.00 11.46 6.60
CA ARG A 157 -0.18 11.86 5.87
C ARG A 157 -1.23 10.76 5.90
N ALA A 158 -2.44 11.12 6.27
CA ALA A 158 -3.60 10.26 6.12
C ALA A 158 -4.32 10.55 4.78
N ARG A 159 -4.79 9.49 4.11
CA ARG A 159 -5.79 9.56 3.04
C ARG A 159 -6.88 8.57 3.42
N LEU A 160 -8.08 9.06 3.68
CA LEU A 160 -9.18 8.20 4.11
C LEU A 160 -9.70 7.38 2.92
N GLY A 161 -10.11 6.15 3.21
CA GLY A 161 -10.83 5.30 2.27
C GLY A 161 -12.31 5.68 2.17
N GLY A 162 -13.00 5.09 1.21
CA GLY A 162 -14.41 5.35 0.98
C GLY A 162 -14.92 4.62 -0.26
N PRO A 163 -16.18 4.83 -0.68
CA PRO A 163 -16.80 4.08 -1.79
C PRO A 163 -16.15 4.21 -3.17
N LYS A 164 -15.08 4.99 -3.30
CA LYS A 164 -14.29 5.16 -4.53
C LYS A 164 -12.80 4.89 -4.29
N GLY A 165 -12.47 4.27 -3.16
CA GLY A 165 -11.13 4.07 -2.68
C GLY A 165 -10.63 5.27 -1.88
N LEU A 166 -9.32 5.50 -1.94
CA LEU A 166 -8.64 6.57 -1.22
C LEU A 166 -9.01 7.95 -1.75
N GLU A 167 -9.20 8.90 -0.83
CA GLU A 167 -9.28 10.31 -1.19
C GLU A 167 -8.03 10.74 -1.95
N GLY A 168 -8.21 11.38 -3.11
CA GLY A 168 -7.10 11.80 -3.96
C GLY A 168 -6.35 13.02 -3.43
N LYS A 169 -6.97 13.79 -2.54
CA LYS A 169 -6.43 15.04 -1.97
C LYS A 169 -6.71 15.10 -0.49
N GLN A 170 -5.93 15.89 0.24
CA GLN A 170 -6.21 16.12 1.65
C GLN A 170 -7.56 16.82 1.84
N THR A 171 -8.40 16.21 2.67
CA THR A 171 -9.70 16.76 3.07
C THR A 171 -9.67 17.22 4.54
N ALA A 172 -10.71 17.95 4.96
CA ALA A 172 -10.88 18.33 6.36
C ALA A 172 -11.04 17.10 7.29
N SER A 173 -11.54 15.98 6.77
CA SER A 173 -11.72 14.73 7.51
C SER A 173 -10.40 14.02 7.80
N ASP A 174 -9.38 14.22 6.96
CA ASP A 174 -8.09 13.53 7.08
C ASP A 174 -7.11 14.31 7.99
N LEU A 175 -7.36 15.61 8.20
CA LEU A 175 -6.50 16.50 8.98
C LEU A 175 -6.22 16.00 10.41
N PRO A 176 -7.19 15.47 11.18
CA PRO A 176 -6.95 14.98 12.53
C PRO A 176 -5.94 13.81 12.61
N TYR A 177 -5.74 13.09 11.50
CA TYR A 177 -4.90 11.91 11.40
C TYR A 177 -3.56 12.18 10.69
N THR A 178 -3.40 13.40 10.20
CA THR A 178 -2.16 13.89 9.60
C THR A 178 -1.31 14.55 10.69
N SER A 179 -0.03 14.18 10.79
CA SER A 179 0.94 14.85 11.66
C SER A 179 1.87 15.76 10.85
N GLY A 180 2.22 16.92 11.42
CA GLY A 180 3.11 17.87 10.78
C GLY A 180 4.58 17.47 10.81
N ALA A 181 5.35 18.09 9.92
CA ALA A 181 6.79 18.01 9.76
C ALA A 181 7.59 18.01 11.09
N GLN A 182 8.21 16.88 11.43
CA GLN A 182 9.18 16.76 12.54
C GLN A 182 10.62 16.63 12.05
N GLN A 183 11.54 17.29 12.74
CA GLN A 183 12.96 17.33 12.36
C GLN A 183 13.67 16.05 12.80
N GLY A 184 14.37 15.39 11.87
CA GLY A 184 15.30 14.31 12.17
C GLY A 184 14.71 12.90 12.30
N ALA A 185 13.50 12.64 11.78
CA ALA A 185 12.91 11.31 11.83
C ALA A 185 13.47 10.39 10.72
N VAL A 186 14.41 9.50 11.08
CA VAL A 186 14.88 8.40 10.22
C VAL A 186 14.16 7.07 10.49
N PRO A 187 13.70 6.73 11.71
CA PRO A 187 12.76 5.64 11.87
C PRO A 187 11.33 6.13 11.66
N THR A 188 10.48 5.23 11.15
CA THR A 188 9.03 5.45 11.10
C THR A 188 8.50 5.87 12.48
N PRO A 189 7.75 6.98 12.57
CA PRO A 189 7.24 7.48 13.83
C PRO A 189 6.15 6.56 14.42
N ASP A 190 5.97 6.58 15.74
CA ASP A 190 4.92 5.83 16.45
C ASP A 190 3.49 6.21 15.98
N SER A 191 3.33 7.36 15.32
CA SER A 191 2.08 7.80 14.71
C SER A 191 1.71 7.01 13.45
N MET A 192 2.63 6.22 12.88
CA MET A 192 2.30 5.28 11.81
C MET A 192 1.61 4.06 12.42
N PRO A 193 0.37 3.76 12.01
CA PRO A 193 -0.38 2.66 12.56
C PRO A 193 0.30 1.34 12.21
N ALA A 194 0.30 0.41 13.17
CA ALA A 194 0.62 -0.97 12.87
C ALA A 194 -0.45 -1.54 11.90
N PRO A 195 -0.09 -2.41 10.94
CA PRO A 195 -1.06 -2.98 10.01
C PRO A 195 -2.15 -3.75 10.76
N SER A 196 -3.33 -3.17 10.89
CA SER A 196 -4.47 -3.79 11.59
C SER A 196 -5.43 -4.47 10.62
N LEU A 197 -4.88 -5.31 9.72
CA LEU A 197 -5.65 -5.97 8.67
C LEU A 197 -6.80 -6.84 9.21
N ARG A 198 -6.71 -7.27 10.48
CA ARG A 198 -7.77 -8.03 11.16
C ARG A 198 -9.04 -7.22 11.44
N ASN A 199 -8.98 -5.89 11.36
CA ASN A 199 -10.18 -5.05 11.41
C ASN A 199 -11.01 -5.17 10.11
N PHE A 200 -10.35 -5.50 8.99
CA PHE A 200 -10.96 -5.54 7.67
C PHE A 200 -11.27 -6.95 7.18
N TYR A 201 -10.38 -7.92 7.48
CA TYR A 201 -10.48 -9.27 6.95
C TYR A 201 -10.43 -10.34 8.05
N PRO A 202 -11.12 -11.48 7.86
CA PRO A 202 -11.01 -12.61 8.78
C PRO A 202 -9.61 -13.26 8.72
N PRO A 203 -9.18 -13.99 9.76
CA PRO A 203 -7.99 -14.82 9.66
C PRO A 203 -8.19 -15.94 8.63
N CYS A 204 -7.11 -16.35 7.96
CA CYS A 204 -7.14 -17.51 7.09
C CYS A 204 -7.39 -18.79 7.91
N GLU A 205 -8.23 -19.68 7.40
CA GLU A 205 -8.43 -20.99 8.01
C GLU A 205 -7.12 -21.78 7.95
N GLU A 206 -6.55 -22.11 9.10
CA GLU A 206 -5.46 -23.07 9.16
C GLU A 206 -6.04 -24.43 8.75
N LYS A 207 -5.48 -25.05 7.71
CA LYS A 207 -5.79 -26.46 7.43
C LYS A 207 -5.36 -27.25 8.67
N GLY A 208 -6.33 -27.68 9.47
CA GLY A 208 -6.09 -28.59 10.58
C GLY A 208 -5.27 -29.78 10.07
N LYS A 209 -4.18 -30.09 10.77
CA LYS A 209 -3.45 -31.34 10.56
C LYS A 209 -4.38 -32.48 10.94
N GLY A 210 -5.11 -33.00 9.95
CA GLY A 210 -5.81 -34.28 10.00
C GLY A 210 -4.84 -35.42 9.70
#